data_AF-A0A3B6NM76-F1
#
_entry.id   AF-A0A3B6NM76-F1
#
_cell.length_a   1.000
_cell.length_b   1.000
_cell.length_c   1.000
_cell.angle_alpha   90.00
_cell.angle_beta   90.00
_cell.angle_gamma   90.00
#
_symmetry.space_group_name_H-M   'P 1'
#
loop_
_entity.id
_entity.type
_entity.pdbx_description
1 polymer ?
#
loop_
_entity_poly.entity_id
_entity_poly.type
_entity_poly.pdbx_seq_one_letter_code
_entity_poly.pdbx_strand_id
1 'polypeptide(L)'
;MAGRAGPGTISTGRAVPCRAGPFGQPAAPRRRRSSPAVSRRPQRLLGPPGLLAAPRPRRPPPPFPFAADFSPSPSPSPRSFRLSDDSLARRLLPLRLRAGHAQPPQDADVDAVLLPDQEVLILDDAEPTGDAICAFKGGASSPARPLGRLPASGLHAYVCRLPEPAQSFQQLQAPLLLHSSTSSAAAAAPDSPSPSPGRALLNWSSDPIVFDSALLDGGDVLVFAKGVSRRQGLQCLYRYSDDAVTMLASSPAIASVQQVTRCPSPPTPIKSGGSTKVLVTLGVTGEDPMPSLATFRRQQAESSSVTLQKSSICACTMGRNISKFLRKWALYHSAIGVDKFFIYDNGSEDNLAGLVAQLISAGSCQWMAVMDVDEFIFSTNWIGLEKPSKSLLEPVISVDDSVGQIYLPCYDFAVVGISNRGRRICSAHPPEGVCQGYTCRLKNPQRHKSLVRLNAVEPSLMNVVHHFKLKPDFKSIWTAFARINHYKYQAWSEFKIKFKRRVSAYVADWKDPINLDSKDRAPGLGVDDTEPDGWAQKYCEVKDNILQLLTARWFGVGFGNPH
;
A
#
# COMPACT_ATOMS: atom_id res chain seq x y z
N MET A 1 -41.95 47.36 -10.23
CA MET A 1 -40.80 48.10 -9.67
C MET A 1 -39.66 47.14 -9.47
N ALA A 2 -38.52 47.45 -10.09
CA ALA A 2 -37.32 46.63 -10.08
C ALA A 2 -36.58 46.75 -8.75
N GLY A 3 -35.99 45.63 -8.29
CA GLY A 3 -35.00 45.60 -7.23
C GLY A 3 -33.99 44.49 -7.53
N ARG A 4 -32.88 44.86 -8.16
CA ARG A 4 -31.74 43.98 -8.48
C ARG A 4 -31.02 43.57 -7.19
N ALA A 5 -30.90 42.28 -6.93
CA ALA A 5 -29.90 41.72 -6.02
C ALA A 5 -28.68 41.27 -6.84
N GLY A 6 -27.49 41.81 -6.51
CA GLY A 6 -26.23 41.46 -7.17
C GLY A 6 -25.76 40.05 -6.80
N PRO A 7 -24.88 39.43 -7.62
CA PRO A 7 -24.39 38.09 -7.35
C PRO A 7 -23.37 38.12 -6.21
N GLY A 8 -23.65 37.33 -5.17
CA GLY A 8 -22.69 37.04 -4.10
C GLY A 8 -21.47 36.34 -4.69
N THR A 9 -20.30 36.95 -4.54
CA THR A 9 -19.02 36.34 -4.84
C THR A 9 -18.75 35.24 -3.82
N ILE A 10 -18.84 33.98 -4.26
CA ILE A 10 -18.31 32.84 -3.51
C ILE A 10 -16.79 32.99 -3.51
N SER A 11 -16.22 33.38 -2.37
CA SER A 11 -14.79 33.32 -2.10
C SER A 11 -14.34 31.86 -2.17
N THR A 12 -13.87 31.43 -3.33
CA THR A 12 -13.05 30.22 -3.44
C THR A 12 -11.72 30.51 -2.73
N GLY A 13 -11.57 29.98 -1.53
CA GLY A 13 -10.32 30.04 -0.77
C GLY A 13 -9.20 29.43 -1.62
N ARG A 14 -8.32 30.29 -2.15
CA ARG A 14 -7.20 29.87 -3.00
C ARG A 14 -6.22 29.07 -2.13
N ALA A 15 -6.09 27.77 -2.39
CA ALA A 15 -5.10 26.92 -1.73
C ALA A 15 -3.70 27.53 -1.89
N VAL A 16 -2.96 27.69 -0.79
CA VAL A 16 -1.64 28.30 -0.81
C VAL A 16 -0.59 27.17 -0.87
N PRO A 17 0.20 27.07 -1.94
CA PRO A 17 1.26 26.08 -2.04
C PRO A 17 2.42 26.38 -1.07
N CYS A 18 2.98 25.33 -0.47
CA CYS A 18 4.22 25.43 0.29
C CYS A 18 5.36 25.78 -0.65
N ARG A 19 5.94 26.97 -0.55
CA ARG A 19 7.19 27.32 -1.25
C ARG A 19 8.33 27.45 -0.26
N ALA A 20 9.50 26.93 -0.60
CA ALA A 20 10.73 27.27 0.09
C ALA A 20 11.04 28.76 -0.11
N GLY A 21 11.22 29.52 0.98
CA GLY A 21 11.62 30.93 0.89
C GLY A 21 13.08 31.09 0.46
N PRO A 22 13.46 32.18 -0.23
CA PRO A 22 14.86 32.42 -0.57
C PRO A 22 15.69 32.62 0.70
N PHE A 23 16.87 31.99 0.73
CA PHE A 23 17.87 32.16 1.77
C PHE A 23 18.34 33.61 1.83
N GLY A 24 18.16 34.28 2.97
CA GLY A 24 18.71 35.61 3.21
C GLY A 24 20.23 35.54 3.36
N GLN A 25 20.95 36.32 2.55
CA GLN A 25 22.38 36.59 2.74
C GLN A 25 22.63 37.24 4.12
N PRO A 26 23.79 37.01 4.76
CA PRO A 26 24.10 37.65 6.03
C PRO A 26 24.33 39.15 5.81
N ALA A 27 23.56 39.97 6.53
CA ALA A 27 23.71 41.42 6.52
C ALA A 27 25.04 41.85 7.18
N ALA A 28 25.77 42.74 6.51
CA ALA A 28 27.00 43.37 7.00
C ALA A 28 26.76 44.16 8.31
N PRO A 29 27.75 44.23 9.22
CA PRO A 29 27.57 44.91 10.51
C PRO A 29 27.60 46.43 10.35
N ARG A 30 26.55 47.11 10.81
CA ARG A 30 26.50 48.56 10.94
C ARG A 30 27.35 49.03 12.12
N ARG A 31 28.23 50.01 11.85
CA ARG A 31 29.04 50.78 12.81
C ARG A 31 28.17 51.45 13.89
N ARG A 32 28.61 51.38 15.15
CA ARG A 32 28.25 52.36 16.20
C ARG A 32 29.50 52.95 16.84
N ARG A 33 29.44 54.27 17.08
CA ARG A 33 30.48 55.14 17.64
C ARG A 33 30.65 54.98 19.16
N SER A 34 31.91 55.13 19.61
CA SER A 34 32.51 55.62 20.88
C SER A 34 31.63 56.46 21.83
N SER A 35 31.83 56.65 23.15
CA SER A 35 32.70 56.25 24.31
C SER A 35 32.10 57.02 25.56
N PRO A 36 32.62 57.05 26.83
CA PRO A 36 33.89 56.57 27.42
C PRO A 36 33.84 55.87 28.82
N ALA A 37 35.06 55.56 29.32
CA ALA A 37 35.54 54.86 30.53
C ALA A 37 35.07 55.43 31.90
N VAL A 38 35.23 54.81 33.09
CA VAL A 38 36.44 54.33 33.81
C VAL A 38 36.05 53.53 35.08
N SER A 39 36.78 52.46 35.46
CA SER A 39 37.40 52.24 36.79
C SER A 39 38.00 50.82 36.93
N ARG A 40 39.08 50.71 37.72
CA ARG A 40 40.18 49.73 37.69
C ARG A 40 40.18 48.74 38.88
N ARG A 41 40.62 47.50 38.58
CA ARG A 41 41.54 46.57 39.32
C ARG A 41 41.11 45.89 40.65
N PRO A 42 41.79 44.80 41.11
CA PRO A 42 42.84 43.97 40.48
C PRO A 42 42.61 42.42 40.53
N GLN A 43 43.45 41.71 39.76
CA GLN A 43 43.69 40.25 39.81
C GLN A 43 44.79 39.87 40.81
N ARG A 44 44.69 38.66 41.41
CA ARG A 44 45.72 37.71 41.89
C ARG A 44 44.94 36.49 42.48
N LEU A 45 45.30 35.21 42.42
CA LEU A 45 46.55 34.47 42.22
C LEU A 45 46.21 33.02 41.77
N LEU A 46 47.16 32.38 41.08
CA LEU A 46 47.13 31.00 40.58
C LEU A 46 47.31 29.95 41.70
N GLY A 47 46.66 28.79 41.54
CA GLY A 47 46.95 27.52 42.24
C GLY A 47 47.29 26.39 41.25
N PRO A 48 47.95 25.29 41.67
CA PRO A 48 48.74 24.38 40.81
C PRO A 48 47.91 23.32 40.07
N PRO A 49 48.49 22.60 39.08
CA PRO A 49 47.76 21.72 38.17
C PRO A 49 47.52 20.33 38.78
N GLY A 50 46.25 19.92 38.83
CA GLY A 50 45.84 18.55 39.16
C GLY A 50 45.76 17.66 37.93
N LEU A 51 46.37 16.48 38.03
CA LEU A 51 46.55 15.46 37.00
C LEU A 51 45.24 14.91 36.39
N LEU A 52 45.38 14.49 35.14
CA LEU A 52 44.42 13.84 34.25
C LEU A 52 43.72 12.62 34.88
N ALA A 53 42.39 12.55 34.73
CA ALA A 53 41.63 11.30 34.80
C ALA A 53 40.93 11.06 33.45
N ALA A 54 41.24 9.92 32.83
CA ALA A 54 40.70 9.49 31.55
C ALA A 54 39.16 9.35 31.58
N PRO A 55 38.46 9.67 30.48
CA PRO A 55 37.02 9.47 30.41
C PRO A 55 36.69 7.98 30.42
N ARG A 56 35.86 7.56 31.38
CA ARG A 56 35.30 6.21 31.47
C ARG A 56 34.56 5.86 30.17
N PRO A 57 34.66 4.62 29.66
CA PRO A 57 33.93 4.21 28.47
C PRO A 57 32.43 4.38 28.71
N ARG A 58 31.76 5.08 27.79
CA ARG A 58 30.30 5.23 27.80
C ARG A 58 29.69 3.84 27.72
N ARG A 59 28.82 3.52 28.67
CA ARG A 59 27.97 2.31 28.59
C ARG A 59 27.24 2.30 27.25
N PRO A 60 27.15 1.15 26.56
CA PRO A 60 26.30 1.02 25.39
C PRO A 60 24.86 1.39 25.78
N PRO A 61 24.09 2.04 24.87
CA PRO A 61 22.68 2.32 25.13
C PRO A 61 21.93 1.02 25.43
N PRO A 62 20.89 1.04 26.28
CA PRO A 62 20.09 -0.14 26.55
C PRO A 62 19.49 -0.68 25.24
N PRO A 63 19.35 -2.01 25.09
CA PRO A 63 18.69 -2.59 23.93
C PRO A 63 17.26 -2.05 23.79
N PHE A 64 16.86 -1.76 22.54
CA PHE A 64 15.50 -1.33 22.22
C PHE A 64 14.50 -2.43 22.64
N PRO A 65 13.44 -2.10 23.42
CA PRO A 65 12.51 -3.11 23.91
C PRO A 65 11.41 -3.33 22.85
N PHE A 66 11.74 -4.01 21.75
CA PHE A 66 10.73 -4.55 20.84
C PHE A 66 11.26 -5.85 20.20
N ALA A 67 11.31 -6.90 21.01
CA ALA A 67 11.21 -8.26 20.51
C ALA A 67 9.70 -8.57 20.41
N ALA A 68 9.14 -8.43 19.22
CA ALA A 68 7.92 -9.18 18.89
C ALA A 68 8.40 -10.53 18.38
N ASP A 69 8.70 -11.45 19.31
CA ASP A 69 8.93 -12.84 18.96
C ASP A 69 7.61 -13.47 18.52
N PHE A 70 7.65 -14.31 17.50
CA PHE A 70 6.58 -15.25 17.15
C PHE A 70 6.48 -16.36 18.22
N SER A 71 6.27 -15.98 19.48
CA SER A 71 6.05 -16.92 20.57
C SER A 71 4.55 -17.11 20.77
N PRO A 72 4.03 -18.35 20.74
CA PRO A 72 2.66 -18.61 21.14
C PRO A 72 2.50 -18.28 22.63
N SER A 73 1.58 -17.37 22.96
CA SER A 73 1.21 -17.10 24.35
C SER A 73 0.74 -18.39 25.02
N PRO A 74 1.22 -18.75 26.22
CA PRO A 74 0.68 -19.88 26.96
C PRO A 74 -0.78 -19.60 27.32
N SER A 75 -1.62 -20.60 27.08
CA SER A 75 -3.05 -20.61 27.41
C SER A 75 -3.26 -20.30 28.89
N PRO A 76 -4.17 -19.36 29.25
CA PRO A 76 -4.53 -19.17 30.65
C PRO A 76 -5.37 -20.36 31.12
N SER A 77 -4.87 -21.04 32.17
CA SER A 77 -5.59 -22.04 32.96
C SER A 77 -6.96 -21.51 33.43
N PRO A 78 -8.02 -22.35 33.43
CA PRO A 78 -9.38 -21.87 33.67
C PRO A 78 -9.58 -21.50 35.14
N ARG A 79 -9.72 -20.21 35.43
CA ARG A 79 -10.30 -19.73 36.68
C ARG A 79 -11.80 -19.58 36.49
N SER A 80 -12.55 -20.36 37.26
CA SER A 80 -14.01 -20.29 37.37
C SER A 80 -14.43 -18.90 37.86
N PHE A 81 -14.97 -18.08 36.97
CA PHE A 81 -15.77 -16.92 37.34
C PHE A 81 -17.24 -17.24 37.02
N ARG A 82 -18.06 -17.30 38.09
CA ARG A 82 -19.52 -17.36 38.00
C ARG A 82 -20.01 -16.03 37.42
N LEU A 83 -20.67 -16.08 36.28
CA LEU A 83 -21.45 -14.97 35.72
C LEU A 83 -22.89 -15.13 36.20
N SER A 84 -23.31 -14.21 37.06
CA SER A 84 -24.72 -13.85 37.27
C SER A 84 -25.07 -12.70 36.30
N ASP A 85 -26.35 -12.62 35.91
CA ASP A 85 -27.00 -11.55 35.11
C ASP A 85 -26.98 -11.64 33.57
N ASP A 86 -27.61 -12.69 33.04
CA ASP A 86 -28.97 -12.69 32.47
C ASP A 86 -29.64 -11.42 31.87
N SER A 87 -28.96 -10.56 31.08
CA SER A 87 -29.71 -9.54 30.28
C SER A 87 -29.27 -9.25 28.82
N LEU A 88 -28.25 -9.92 28.28
CA LEU A 88 -27.80 -9.69 26.89
C LEU A 88 -28.16 -10.83 25.90
N ALA A 89 -28.78 -11.91 26.37
CA ALA A 89 -29.06 -13.10 25.55
C ALA A 89 -30.37 -13.07 24.74
N ARG A 90 -31.06 -11.91 24.64
CA ARG A 90 -32.41 -11.84 24.02
C ARG A 90 -32.53 -11.10 22.69
N ARG A 91 -31.46 -10.96 21.90
CA ARG A 91 -31.54 -10.44 20.51
C ARG A 91 -30.89 -11.29 19.43
N LEU A 92 -30.65 -12.57 19.67
CA LEU A 92 -30.25 -13.53 18.63
C LEU A 92 -31.12 -14.78 18.71
N LEU A 93 -32.28 -14.75 18.05
CA LEU A 93 -33.02 -15.95 17.67
C LEU A 93 -32.89 -16.12 16.15
N PRO A 94 -32.52 -17.32 15.67
CA PRO A 94 -32.40 -17.62 14.25
C PRO A 94 -33.79 -17.88 13.67
N LEU A 95 -34.17 -17.13 12.64
CA LEU A 95 -35.35 -17.47 11.84
C LEU A 95 -35.01 -18.67 10.95
N ARG A 96 -35.52 -19.82 11.37
CA ARG A 96 -35.55 -21.09 10.63
C ARG A 96 -36.40 -21.00 9.36
N LEU A 97 -35.93 -21.77 8.37
CA LEU A 97 -36.65 -22.45 7.28
C LEU A 97 -37.70 -21.64 6.49
N ARG A 98 -37.31 -21.26 5.26
CA ARG A 98 -38.17 -21.48 4.09
C ARG A 98 -37.50 -22.49 3.17
N ALA A 99 -37.99 -23.73 3.25
CA ALA A 99 -37.81 -24.72 2.22
C ALA A 99 -38.65 -24.31 1.00
N GLY A 100 -37.99 -23.70 0.02
CA GLY A 100 -38.41 -23.76 -1.38
C GLY A 100 -37.22 -24.35 -2.13
N HIS A 101 -37.41 -25.49 -2.80
CA HIS A 101 -36.46 -26.00 -3.77
C HIS A 101 -36.32 -24.99 -4.92
N ALA A 102 -35.51 -23.96 -4.73
CA ALA A 102 -34.81 -23.33 -5.83
C ALA A 102 -33.56 -24.17 -6.05
N GLN A 103 -33.40 -24.75 -7.24
CA GLN A 103 -32.14 -25.36 -7.63
C GLN A 103 -31.01 -24.34 -7.37
N PRO A 104 -29.85 -24.77 -6.84
CA PRO A 104 -28.70 -23.89 -6.73
C PRO A 104 -28.37 -23.33 -8.12
N PRO A 105 -27.94 -22.06 -8.25
CA PRO A 105 -27.45 -21.57 -9.52
C PRO A 105 -26.29 -22.46 -9.95
N GLN A 106 -26.50 -23.20 -11.04
CA GLN A 106 -25.45 -23.91 -11.76
C GLN A 106 -24.29 -22.95 -12.01
N ASP A 107 -23.05 -23.42 -11.80
CA ASP A 107 -21.77 -22.71 -11.97
C ASP A 107 -21.87 -21.50 -12.92
N ALA A 108 -22.23 -20.33 -12.36
CA ALA A 108 -22.18 -19.10 -13.11
C ALA A 108 -20.71 -18.72 -13.19
N ASP A 109 -20.16 -18.64 -14.41
CA ASP A 109 -18.85 -18.03 -14.65
C ASP A 109 -18.85 -16.66 -13.97
N VAL A 110 -18.14 -16.58 -12.85
CA VAL A 110 -17.93 -15.34 -12.13
C VAL A 110 -16.80 -14.64 -12.85
N ASP A 111 -17.11 -13.48 -13.40
CA ASP A 111 -16.14 -12.63 -14.08
C ASP A 111 -16.33 -11.14 -13.74
N ALA A 112 -17.31 -10.83 -12.88
CA ALA A 112 -17.60 -9.46 -12.45
C ALA A 112 -17.81 -9.35 -10.94
N VAL A 113 -17.27 -8.25 -10.37
CA VAL A 113 -17.35 -7.93 -8.95
C VAL A 113 -17.71 -6.47 -8.74
N LEU A 114 -18.73 -6.22 -7.92
CA LEU A 114 -19.08 -4.90 -7.40
C LEU A 114 -18.14 -4.52 -6.25
N LEU A 115 -17.37 -3.46 -6.47
CA LEU A 115 -16.47 -2.82 -5.52
C LEU A 115 -17.22 -1.79 -4.65
N PRO A 116 -16.68 -1.44 -3.45
CA PRO A 116 -17.33 -0.51 -2.53
C PRO A 116 -17.63 0.90 -3.08
N ASP A 117 -16.85 1.37 -4.06
CA ASP A 117 -16.98 2.70 -4.67
C ASP A 117 -18.07 2.76 -5.76
N GLN A 118 -19.02 1.81 -5.77
CA GLN A 118 -20.02 1.63 -6.85
C GLN A 118 -19.37 1.44 -8.23
N GLU A 119 -18.24 0.74 -8.24
CA GLU A 119 -17.52 0.36 -9.45
C GLU A 119 -17.66 -1.14 -9.66
N VAL A 120 -17.82 -1.57 -10.90
CA VAL A 120 -17.82 -2.98 -11.28
C VAL A 120 -16.49 -3.29 -11.94
N LEU A 121 -15.72 -4.18 -11.32
CA LEU A 121 -14.58 -4.83 -11.95
C LEU A 121 -15.10 -5.96 -12.84
N ILE A 122 -14.66 -6.02 -14.10
CA ILE A 122 -14.99 -7.09 -15.03
C ILE A 122 -13.71 -7.62 -15.68
N LEU A 123 -13.62 -8.94 -15.83
CA LEU A 123 -12.53 -9.61 -16.52
C LEU A 123 -12.97 -10.05 -17.90
N ASP A 124 -12.08 -9.89 -18.87
CA ASP A 124 -12.31 -10.27 -20.25
C ASP A 124 -11.09 -10.99 -20.83
N ASP A 125 -11.31 -11.94 -21.73
CA ASP A 125 -10.24 -12.68 -22.40
C ASP A 125 -9.83 -12.07 -23.75
N ALA A 126 -10.68 -11.22 -24.32
CA ALA A 126 -10.40 -10.51 -25.55
C ALA A 126 -9.24 -9.50 -25.40
N GLU A 127 -8.48 -9.35 -26.47
CA GLU A 127 -7.47 -8.28 -26.55
C GLU A 127 -8.17 -6.91 -26.62
N PRO A 128 -7.64 -5.86 -25.96
CA PRO A 128 -8.26 -4.54 -26.00
C PRO A 128 -8.17 -3.96 -27.41
N THR A 129 -9.29 -3.84 -28.12
CA THR A 129 -9.34 -3.31 -29.49
C THR A 129 -9.64 -1.82 -29.59
N GLY A 130 -9.83 -1.14 -28.45
CA GLY A 130 -10.13 0.29 -28.39
C GLY A 130 -11.00 0.63 -27.18
N ASP A 131 -11.88 1.62 -27.36
CA ASP A 131 -12.84 2.01 -26.33
C ASP A 131 -13.84 0.89 -26.08
N ALA A 132 -14.20 0.70 -24.81
CA ALA A 132 -15.16 -0.28 -24.36
C ALA A 132 -16.21 0.39 -23.46
N ILE A 133 -17.41 -0.21 -23.41
CA ILE A 133 -18.51 0.23 -22.53
C ILE A 133 -19.06 -0.96 -21.75
N CYS A 134 -19.51 -0.72 -20.53
CA CYS A 134 -20.32 -1.66 -19.78
C CYS A 134 -21.80 -1.35 -20.02
N ALA A 135 -22.54 -2.31 -20.55
CA ALA A 135 -24.00 -2.25 -20.66
C ALA A 135 -24.65 -2.95 -19.45
N PHE A 136 -25.49 -2.22 -18.72
CA PHE A 136 -26.18 -2.69 -17.53
C PHE A 136 -27.62 -3.06 -17.84
N LYS A 137 -28.22 -3.89 -16.98
CA LYS A 137 -29.65 -4.19 -17.01
C LYS A 137 -30.46 -2.88 -16.97
N GLY A 138 -31.51 -2.82 -17.79
CA GLY A 138 -32.34 -1.61 -17.93
C GLY A 138 -31.82 -0.59 -18.94
N GLY A 139 -30.79 -0.93 -19.73
CA GLY A 139 -30.31 -0.10 -20.85
C GLY A 139 -29.34 1.02 -20.46
N ALA A 140 -29.05 1.18 -19.16
CA ALA A 140 -28.01 2.10 -18.71
C ALA A 140 -26.62 1.59 -19.15
N SER A 141 -25.69 2.50 -19.43
CA SER A 141 -24.31 2.16 -19.77
C SER A 141 -23.31 3.11 -19.12
N SER A 142 -22.06 2.67 -18.99
CA SER A 142 -20.95 3.52 -18.59
C SER A 142 -19.67 3.16 -19.34
N PRO A 143 -18.72 4.11 -19.51
CA PRO A 143 -17.43 3.81 -20.10
C PRO A 143 -16.68 2.74 -19.28
N ALA A 144 -16.08 1.78 -19.98
CA ALA A 144 -15.22 0.76 -19.38
C ALA A 144 -13.76 1.21 -19.46
N ARG A 145 -13.13 1.43 -18.31
CA ARG A 145 -11.74 1.86 -18.23
C ARG A 145 -10.82 0.64 -18.06
N PRO A 146 -9.83 0.43 -18.94
CA PRO A 146 -8.89 -0.67 -18.78
C PRO A 146 -7.99 -0.44 -17.56
N LEU A 147 -7.74 -1.50 -16.79
CA LEU A 147 -6.78 -1.54 -15.68
C LEU A 147 -5.48 -2.28 -16.05
N GLY A 148 -5.51 -3.04 -17.14
CA GLY A 148 -4.37 -3.79 -17.66
C GLY A 148 -4.60 -5.29 -17.65
N ARG A 149 -3.53 -6.03 -17.93
CA ARG A 149 -3.55 -7.49 -18.05
C ARG A 149 -3.09 -8.16 -16.76
N LEU A 150 -3.88 -9.10 -16.26
CA LEU A 150 -3.56 -9.89 -15.08
C LEU A 150 -2.43 -10.89 -15.39
N PRO A 151 -1.31 -10.89 -14.65
CA PRO A 151 -0.16 -11.73 -14.97
C PRO A 151 -0.45 -13.23 -14.97
N ALA A 152 -1.27 -13.71 -14.02
CA ALA A 152 -1.51 -15.14 -13.85
C ALA A 152 -2.50 -15.71 -14.88
N SER A 153 -3.65 -15.04 -15.05
CA SER A 153 -4.72 -15.50 -15.94
C SER A 153 -4.52 -15.08 -17.40
N GLY A 154 -3.76 -13.99 -17.62
CA GLY A 154 -3.64 -13.32 -18.91
C GLY A 154 -4.89 -12.56 -19.33
N LEU A 155 -5.92 -12.44 -18.46
CA LEU A 155 -7.16 -11.71 -18.72
C LEU A 155 -6.96 -10.20 -18.59
N HIS A 156 -7.75 -9.43 -19.31
CA HIS A 156 -7.82 -7.98 -19.20
C HIS A 156 -8.85 -7.57 -18.16
N ALA A 157 -8.45 -6.70 -17.25
CA ALA A 157 -9.32 -6.15 -16.23
C ALA A 157 -9.84 -4.78 -16.68
N TYR A 158 -11.13 -4.55 -16.49
CA TYR A 158 -11.80 -3.27 -16.73
C TYR A 158 -12.58 -2.85 -15.50
N VAL A 159 -12.74 -1.54 -15.32
CA VAL A 159 -13.60 -0.97 -14.29
C VAL A 159 -14.65 -0.05 -14.91
N CYS A 160 -15.88 -0.21 -14.46
CA CYS A 160 -17.04 0.54 -14.92
C CYS A 160 -17.78 1.15 -13.74
N ARG A 161 -18.21 2.41 -13.85
CA ARG A 161 -19.07 3.00 -12.81
C ARG A 161 -20.48 2.42 -12.91
N LEU A 162 -21.07 2.00 -11.80
CA LEU A 162 -22.45 1.52 -11.75
C LEU A 162 -23.42 2.72 -11.81
N PRO A 163 -24.19 2.91 -12.90
CA PRO A 163 -25.08 4.06 -13.05
C PRO A 163 -26.23 4.04 -12.05
N GLU A 164 -26.68 5.20 -11.56
CA GLU A 164 -27.80 5.31 -10.60
C GLU A 164 -29.06 4.54 -11.01
N PRO A 165 -29.52 4.55 -12.28
CA PRO A 165 -30.68 3.74 -12.68
C PRO A 165 -30.47 2.25 -12.42
N ALA A 166 -29.26 1.75 -12.65
CA ALA A 166 -28.91 0.35 -12.43
C ALA A 166 -28.79 -0.02 -10.94
N GLN A 167 -28.55 0.95 -10.05
CA GLN A 167 -28.47 0.72 -8.60
C GLN A 167 -29.85 0.38 -7.99
N SER A 168 -30.94 0.78 -8.64
CA SER A 168 -32.30 0.58 -8.15
C SER A 168 -32.81 -0.87 -8.27
N PHE A 169 -32.11 -1.71 -9.04
CA PHE A 169 -32.51 -3.11 -9.19
C PHE A 169 -32.22 -3.90 -7.92
N GLN A 170 -33.24 -4.64 -7.44
CA GLN A 170 -33.10 -5.50 -6.25
C GLN A 170 -32.02 -6.56 -6.41
N GLN A 171 -31.81 -7.06 -7.63
CA GLN A 171 -30.76 -8.02 -7.96
C GLN A 171 -29.89 -7.43 -9.07
N LEU A 172 -28.70 -6.99 -8.69
CA LEU A 172 -27.68 -6.54 -9.63
C LEU A 172 -27.14 -7.74 -10.41
N GLN A 173 -26.88 -7.53 -11.69
CA GLN A 173 -26.33 -8.52 -12.61
C GLN A 173 -25.02 -8.00 -13.17
N ALA A 174 -24.14 -8.92 -13.57
CA ALA A 174 -22.89 -8.52 -14.22
C ALA A 174 -23.22 -7.75 -15.52
N PRO A 175 -22.57 -6.60 -15.77
CA PRO A 175 -22.75 -5.89 -17.02
C PRO A 175 -22.12 -6.67 -18.17
N LEU A 176 -22.61 -6.42 -19.39
CA LEU A 176 -21.97 -6.90 -20.61
C LEU A 176 -20.89 -5.89 -21.03
N LEU A 177 -19.65 -6.35 -21.16
CA LEU A 177 -18.58 -5.55 -21.76
C LEU A 177 -18.73 -5.56 -23.28
N LEU A 178 -18.82 -4.39 -23.89
CA LEU A 178 -18.96 -4.22 -25.34
C LEU A 178 -17.76 -3.43 -25.86
N HIS A 179 -17.02 -4.04 -26.79
CA HIS A 179 -15.90 -3.40 -27.47
C HIS A 179 -16.37 -2.68 -28.74
N SER A 180 -15.81 -1.50 -29.00
CA SER A 180 -16.17 -0.66 -30.15
C SER A 180 -16.10 -1.36 -31.51
N SER A 181 -15.22 -2.35 -31.71
CA SER A 181 -15.14 -3.14 -32.96
C SER A 181 -16.26 -4.17 -33.17
N THR A 182 -17.05 -4.49 -32.14
CA THR A 182 -18.24 -5.37 -32.25
C THR A 182 -19.53 -4.61 -32.56
N SER A 183 -19.49 -3.27 -32.50
CA SER A 183 -20.65 -2.40 -32.70
C SER A 183 -21.22 -2.45 -34.13
N SER A 184 -20.42 -2.78 -35.15
CA SER A 184 -20.91 -2.87 -36.54
C SER A 184 -21.69 -4.16 -36.83
N ALA A 185 -21.53 -5.21 -36.03
CA ALA A 185 -22.28 -6.47 -36.18
C ALA A 185 -23.47 -6.57 -35.20
N ALA A 186 -23.34 -6.01 -33.99
CA ALA A 186 -24.40 -6.05 -32.96
C ALA A 186 -25.49 -4.98 -33.16
N ALA A 187 -25.20 -3.85 -33.82
CA ALA A 187 -26.20 -2.80 -34.08
C ALA A 187 -27.19 -3.14 -35.22
N ALA A 188 -26.98 -4.25 -35.94
CA ALA A 188 -27.87 -4.73 -37.00
C ALA A 188 -28.86 -5.82 -36.55
N ALA A 189 -28.81 -6.24 -35.28
CA ALA A 189 -29.78 -7.17 -34.71
C ALA A 189 -30.97 -6.39 -34.10
N PRO A 190 -32.23 -6.75 -34.41
CA PRO A 190 -33.42 -6.08 -33.86
C PRO A 190 -33.58 -6.25 -32.34
N ASP A 191 -32.85 -7.19 -31.75
CA ASP A 191 -32.75 -7.38 -30.30
C ASP A 191 -31.38 -6.87 -29.82
N SER A 192 -31.38 -5.76 -29.09
CA SER A 192 -30.18 -5.34 -28.34
C SER A 192 -29.72 -6.50 -27.45
N PRO A 193 -28.40 -6.80 -27.32
CA PRO A 193 -27.95 -7.88 -26.46
C PRO A 193 -28.33 -7.56 -25.02
N SER A 194 -29.46 -8.09 -24.58
CA SER A 194 -29.84 -8.10 -23.18
C SER A 194 -28.80 -8.96 -22.43
N PRO A 195 -28.36 -8.55 -21.23
CA PRO A 195 -27.44 -9.35 -20.44
C PRO A 195 -28.05 -10.75 -20.29
N SER A 196 -27.31 -11.78 -20.68
CA SER A 196 -27.73 -13.17 -20.56
C SER A 196 -28.24 -13.38 -19.13
N PRO A 197 -29.47 -13.88 -18.92
CA PRO A 197 -29.97 -14.15 -17.58
C PRO A 197 -29.02 -15.17 -16.92
N GLY A 198 -28.25 -14.77 -15.91
CA GLY A 198 -27.47 -15.71 -15.10
C GLY A 198 -26.05 -15.31 -14.68
N ARG A 199 -25.42 -14.29 -15.26
CA ARG A 199 -24.06 -13.88 -14.81
C ARG A 199 -24.12 -13.15 -13.46
N ALA A 200 -23.65 -13.83 -12.42
CA ALA A 200 -23.67 -13.34 -11.06
C ALA A 200 -22.71 -12.15 -10.89
N LEU A 201 -23.20 -11.04 -10.33
CA LEU A 201 -22.35 -9.95 -9.87
C LEU A 201 -22.07 -10.16 -8.38
N LEU A 202 -20.84 -10.59 -8.06
CA LEU A 202 -20.44 -10.72 -6.66
C LEU A 202 -20.23 -9.36 -6.03
N ASN A 203 -20.57 -9.23 -4.76
CA ASN A 203 -20.33 -8.02 -3.99
C ASN A 203 -19.08 -8.17 -3.13
N TRP A 204 -18.04 -7.40 -3.44
CA TRP A 204 -16.76 -7.42 -2.72
C TRP A 204 -16.93 -7.19 -1.22
N SER A 205 -17.94 -6.45 -0.79
CA SER A 205 -18.13 -6.13 0.62
C SER A 205 -18.72 -7.31 1.41
N SER A 206 -19.79 -7.91 0.89
CA SER A 206 -20.53 -8.97 1.60
C SER A 206 -20.00 -10.38 1.32
N ASP A 207 -19.48 -10.64 0.12
CA ASP A 207 -19.34 -12.02 -0.34
C ASP A 207 -17.94 -12.57 -0.04
N PRO A 208 -17.83 -13.87 0.28
CA PRO A 208 -16.55 -14.59 0.21
C PRO A 208 -16.17 -14.78 -1.26
N ILE A 209 -14.90 -14.54 -1.59
CA ILE A 209 -14.43 -14.63 -2.98
C ILE A 209 -12.96 -15.04 -3.03
N VAL A 210 -12.61 -15.92 -3.96
CA VAL A 210 -11.24 -16.15 -4.40
C VAL A 210 -10.99 -15.22 -5.59
N PHE A 211 -10.17 -14.20 -5.40
CA PHE A 211 -10.12 -13.07 -6.33
C PHE A 211 -8.90 -13.10 -7.27
N ASP A 212 -7.82 -13.80 -6.90
CA ASP A 212 -6.65 -13.94 -7.77
C ASP A 212 -5.83 -15.19 -7.43
N SER A 213 -4.89 -15.54 -8.30
CA SER A 213 -3.90 -16.59 -8.07
C SER A 213 -2.54 -16.23 -8.64
N ALA A 214 -1.48 -16.88 -8.16
CA ALA A 214 -0.15 -16.77 -8.75
C ALA A 214 0.57 -18.12 -8.74
N LEU A 215 1.15 -18.50 -9.87
CA LEU A 215 1.94 -19.72 -10.01
C LEU A 215 3.38 -19.47 -9.53
N LEU A 216 3.90 -20.36 -8.69
CA LEU A 216 5.28 -20.34 -8.22
C LEU A 216 6.18 -21.22 -9.10
N ASP A 217 7.49 -20.96 -9.12
CA ASP A 217 8.48 -21.74 -9.89
C ASP A 217 8.49 -23.24 -9.53
N GLY A 218 8.07 -23.59 -8.30
CA GLY A 218 7.91 -24.98 -7.84
C GLY A 218 6.59 -25.65 -8.24
N GLY A 219 5.74 -24.96 -9.00
CA GLY A 219 4.43 -25.44 -9.45
C GLY A 219 3.28 -25.22 -8.48
N ASP A 220 3.55 -24.91 -7.22
CA ASP A 220 2.55 -24.52 -6.23
C ASP A 220 1.81 -23.24 -6.66
N VAL A 221 0.57 -23.10 -6.20
CA VAL A 221 -0.30 -21.97 -6.53
C VAL A 221 -0.58 -21.18 -5.26
N LEU A 222 -0.26 -19.88 -5.26
CA LEU A 222 -0.80 -18.95 -4.28
C LEU A 222 -2.21 -18.57 -4.69
N VAL A 223 -3.14 -18.65 -3.75
CA VAL A 223 -4.56 -18.38 -3.94
C VAL A 223 -4.95 -17.25 -2.99
N PHE A 224 -5.43 -16.14 -3.57
CA PHE A 224 -5.81 -14.95 -2.82
C PHE A 224 -7.32 -14.92 -2.63
N ALA A 225 -7.76 -14.86 -1.36
CA ALA A 225 -9.16 -15.03 -1.04
C ALA A 225 -9.62 -14.18 0.16
N LYS A 226 -10.80 -13.57 0.02
CA LYS A 226 -11.51 -12.84 1.07
C LYS A 226 -12.56 -13.75 1.71
N GLY A 227 -12.68 -13.68 3.04
CA GLY A 227 -13.67 -14.46 3.79
C GLY A 227 -13.17 -15.83 4.29
N VAL A 228 -11.84 -16.03 4.33
CA VAL A 228 -11.21 -17.29 4.73
C VAL A 228 -11.04 -17.44 6.25
N SER A 229 -10.96 -16.34 7.00
CA SER A 229 -10.45 -16.24 8.39
C SER A 229 -11.18 -17.04 9.49
N ARG A 230 -12.10 -17.96 9.16
CA ARG A 230 -12.78 -18.86 10.10
C ARG A 230 -12.87 -20.31 9.61
N ARG A 231 -12.28 -20.62 8.44
CA ARG A 231 -12.39 -21.92 7.78
C ARG A 231 -11.17 -22.78 8.13
N GLN A 232 -11.38 -23.93 8.77
CA GLN A 232 -10.34 -24.94 8.98
C GLN A 232 -10.48 -26.03 7.91
N GLY A 233 -9.38 -26.75 7.63
CA GLY A 233 -9.41 -27.87 6.67
C GLY A 233 -9.62 -27.45 5.22
N LEU A 234 -9.14 -26.26 4.84
CA LEU A 234 -9.27 -25.74 3.48
C LEU A 234 -8.72 -26.71 2.42
N GLN A 235 -9.54 -26.96 1.42
CA GLN A 235 -9.22 -27.74 0.23
C GLN A 235 -9.05 -26.78 -0.96
N CYS A 236 -8.01 -27.03 -1.73
CA CYS A 236 -7.74 -26.41 -3.02
C CYS A 236 -8.39 -27.24 -4.11
N LEU A 237 -9.32 -26.63 -4.84
CA LEU A 237 -10.11 -27.26 -5.89
C LEU A 237 -9.71 -26.66 -7.23
N TYR A 238 -9.34 -27.53 -8.18
CA TYR A 238 -8.90 -27.16 -9.51
C TYR A 238 -9.89 -27.63 -10.56
N ARG A 239 -10.18 -26.80 -11.56
CA ARG A 239 -11.03 -27.11 -12.72
C ARG A 239 -10.45 -26.48 -14.00
N TYR A 240 -10.79 -27.03 -15.16
CA TYR A 240 -10.55 -26.31 -16.41
C TYR A 240 -11.55 -25.15 -16.51
N SER A 241 -11.12 -23.99 -17.00
CA SER A 241 -12.06 -22.85 -17.15
C SER A 241 -13.17 -23.14 -18.15
N ASP A 242 -12.86 -23.92 -19.19
CA ASP A 242 -13.77 -24.11 -20.33
C ASP A 242 -14.70 -25.33 -20.12
N ASP A 243 -14.53 -26.03 -18.99
CA ASP A 243 -15.37 -27.16 -18.55
C ASP A 243 -15.50 -27.10 -17.02
N ALA A 244 -16.42 -26.27 -16.55
CA ALA A 244 -16.71 -26.07 -15.12
C ALA A 244 -17.21 -27.34 -14.42
N VAL A 245 -17.68 -28.35 -15.17
CA VAL A 245 -18.26 -29.57 -14.62
C VAL A 245 -17.17 -30.55 -14.17
N THR A 246 -16.04 -30.60 -14.88
CA THR A 246 -14.99 -31.59 -14.62
C THR A 246 -13.94 -31.08 -13.63
N MET A 247 -13.93 -31.65 -12.42
CA MET A 247 -12.88 -31.40 -11.42
C MET A 247 -11.54 -31.99 -11.88
N LEU A 248 -10.52 -31.15 -11.98
CA LEU A 248 -9.16 -31.55 -12.33
C LEU A 248 -8.47 -32.25 -11.15
N ALA A 249 -8.57 -31.65 -9.96
CA ALA A 249 -8.01 -32.17 -8.73
C ALA A 249 -8.57 -31.47 -7.49
N SER A 250 -8.46 -32.15 -6.36
CA SER A 250 -8.70 -31.60 -5.03
C SER A 250 -7.55 -32.00 -4.13
N SER A 251 -7.11 -31.09 -3.27
CA SER A 251 -5.99 -31.33 -2.35
C SER A 251 -6.09 -30.43 -1.11
N PRO A 252 -5.62 -30.89 0.07
CA PRO A 252 -5.49 -30.00 1.23
C PRO A 252 -4.55 -28.84 0.94
N ALA A 253 -4.89 -27.65 1.42
CA ALA A 253 -3.97 -26.51 1.37
C ALA A 253 -2.69 -26.78 2.18
N ILE A 254 -1.53 -26.40 1.65
CA ILE A 254 -0.24 -26.52 2.34
C ILE A 254 -0.20 -25.59 3.56
N ALA A 255 -0.65 -24.36 3.36
CA ALA A 255 -0.75 -23.35 4.39
C ALA A 255 -1.84 -22.34 4.02
N SER A 256 -2.48 -21.76 5.02
CA SER A 256 -3.40 -20.63 4.83
C SER A 256 -3.18 -19.62 5.94
N VAL A 257 -2.86 -18.39 5.54
CA VAL A 257 -2.59 -17.29 6.45
C VAL A 257 -3.26 -16.03 5.90
N GLN A 258 -4.14 -15.42 6.71
CA GLN A 258 -4.90 -14.23 6.35
C GLN A 258 -5.73 -14.44 5.06
N GLN A 259 -5.38 -13.76 3.98
CA GLN A 259 -6.04 -13.85 2.67
C GLN A 259 -5.22 -14.64 1.65
N VAL A 260 -4.12 -15.27 2.07
CA VAL A 260 -3.22 -16.02 1.19
C VAL A 260 -3.25 -17.49 1.57
N THR A 261 -3.60 -18.33 0.62
CA THR A 261 -3.58 -19.79 0.77
C THR A 261 -2.62 -20.36 -0.25
N ARG A 262 -1.65 -21.16 0.22
CA ARG A 262 -0.74 -21.89 -0.65
C ARG A 262 -1.31 -23.27 -0.93
N CYS A 263 -1.58 -23.53 -2.19
CA CYS A 263 -2.08 -24.78 -2.69
C CYS A 263 -0.97 -25.57 -3.37
N PRO A 264 -0.94 -26.91 -3.21
CA PRO A 264 0.02 -27.75 -3.90
C PRO A 264 -0.23 -27.72 -5.40
N SER A 265 0.81 -27.95 -6.19
CA SER A 265 0.68 -27.98 -7.64
C SER A 265 -0.45 -28.93 -8.10
N PRO A 266 -1.34 -28.49 -9.02
CA PRO A 266 -2.36 -29.38 -9.56
C PRO A 266 -1.69 -30.51 -10.34
N PRO A 267 -2.21 -31.75 -10.26
CA PRO A 267 -1.74 -32.88 -11.07
C PRO A 267 -1.66 -32.53 -12.56
N THR A 268 -0.77 -33.22 -13.27
CA THR A 268 -0.67 -33.16 -14.72
C THR A 268 -1.62 -34.16 -15.36
N PRO A 269 -2.54 -33.71 -16.22
CA PRO A 269 -2.96 -34.54 -17.34
C PRO A 269 -2.62 -33.89 -18.68
N ILE A 270 -2.03 -34.72 -19.53
CA ILE A 270 -1.79 -34.48 -20.95
C ILE A 270 -3.16 -34.46 -21.64
N LYS A 271 -3.66 -33.27 -21.99
CA LYS A 271 -4.51 -33.16 -23.19
C LYS A 271 -3.72 -32.34 -24.20
N SER A 272 -3.09 -33.03 -25.14
CA SER A 272 -2.62 -32.39 -26.38
C SER A 272 -3.83 -31.72 -27.02
N GLY A 273 -3.85 -30.38 -27.05
CA GLY A 273 -4.93 -29.58 -27.64
C GLY A 273 -6.05 -29.11 -26.68
N GLY A 274 -5.91 -29.27 -25.35
CA GLY A 274 -6.86 -28.73 -24.36
C GLY A 274 -6.47 -27.36 -23.80
N SER A 275 -7.44 -26.63 -23.23
CA SER A 275 -7.24 -25.33 -22.58
C SER A 275 -6.19 -25.39 -21.47
N THR A 276 -5.22 -24.46 -21.49
CA THR A 276 -4.18 -24.33 -20.46
C THR A 276 -4.62 -23.46 -19.28
N LYS A 277 -5.85 -22.95 -19.31
CA LYS A 277 -6.41 -22.07 -18.27
C LYS A 277 -7.09 -22.90 -17.20
N VAL A 278 -6.60 -22.77 -15.98
CA VAL A 278 -7.06 -23.51 -14.81
C VAL A 278 -7.72 -22.53 -13.86
N LEU A 279 -8.95 -22.81 -13.45
CA LEU A 279 -9.64 -22.14 -12.35
C LEU A 279 -9.24 -22.82 -11.05
N VAL A 280 -8.84 -22.02 -10.05
CA VAL A 280 -8.60 -22.50 -8.69
C VAL A 280 -9.59 -21.85 -7.74
N THR A 281 -10.14 -22.64 -6.83
CA THR A 281 -10.97 -22.14 -5.73
C THR A 281 -10.65 -22.85 -4.42
N LEU A 282 -11.17 -22.31 -3.33
CA LEU A 282 -11.06 -22.83 -1.98
C LEU A 282 -12.41 -23.35 -1.50
N GLY A 283 -12.40 -24.52 -0.85
CA GLY A 283 -13.59 -25.11 -0.24
C GLY A 283 -13.28 -25.70 1.13
N VAL A 284 -14.33 -26.03 1.87
CA VAL A 284 -14.27 -26.84 3.08
C VAL A 284 -15.17 -28.05 2.85
N THR A 285 -14.76 -29.24 3.30
CA THR A 285 -15.57 -30.45 3.13
C THR A 285 -16.97 -30.27 3.72
N GLY A 286 -18.00 -30.50 2.91
CA GLY A 286 -19.41 -30.35 3.32
C GLY A 286 -19.97 -28.93 3.19
N GLU A 287 -19.18 -27.97 2.71
CA GLU A 287 -19.62 -26.63 2.34
C GLU A 287 -19.47 -26.41 0.83
N ASP A 288 -20.26 -25.49 0.29
CA ASP A 288 -20.10 -25.06 -1.09
C ASP A 288 -18.73 -24.36 -1.28
N PRO A 289 -18.01 -24.64 -2.38
CA PRO A 289 -16.79 -23.93 -2.72
C PRO A 289 -17.01 -22.43 -2.80
N MET A 290 -15.98 -21.65 -2.47
CA MET A 290 -16.02 -20.21 -2.64
C MET A 290 -16.17 -19.85 -4.13
N PRO A 291 -16.94 -18.82 -4.47
CA PRO A 291 -16.91 -18.22 -5.81
C PRO A 291 -15.49 -17.78 -6.16
N SER A 292 -15.06 -17.98 -7.41
CA SER A 292 -13.68 -17.70 -7.83
C SER A 292 -13.58 -16.98 -9.16
N LEU A 293 -12.79 -15.91 -9.17
CA LEU A 293 -12.21 -15.26 -10.36
C LEU A 293 -10.81 -15.80 -10.68
N ALA A 294 -10.21 -16.53 -9.74
CA ALA A 294 -8.80 -16.87 -9.77
C ALA A 294 -8.53 -17.96 -10.80
N THR A 295 -8.02 -17.51 -11.94
CA THR A 295 -7.55 -18.38 -13.01
C THR A 295 -6.06 -18.15 -13.22
N PHE A 296 -5.36 -19.20 -13.62
CA PHE A 296 -3.97 -19.10 -14.06
C PHE A 296 -3.76 -19.92 -15.31
N ARG A 297 -2.82 -19.48 -16.15
CA ARG A 297 -2.37 -20.26 -17.31
C ARG A 297 -1.15 -21.06 -16.91
N ARG A 298 -1.20 -22.37 -17.15
CA ARG A 298 0.01 -23.20 -17.06
C ARG A 298 0.89 -22.85 -18.26
N GLN A 299 1.90 -22.01 -18.06
CA GLN A 299 2.92 -21.80 -19.08
C GLN A 299 3.75 -23.09 -19.21
N GLN A 300 4.04 -23.50 -20.45
CA GLN A 300 5.14 -24.42 -20.68
C GLN A 300 6.40 -23.72 -20.18
N ALA A 301 7.24 -24.43 -19.44
CA ALA A 301 8.49 -23.88 -18.93
C ALA A 301 9.36 -23.43 -20.12
N GLU A 302 9.28 -22.15 -20.49
CA GLU A 302 10.28 -21.55 -21.35
C GLU A 302 11.54 -21.44 -20.49
N SER A 303 12.50 -22.31 -20.77
CA SER A 303 13.85 -22.27 -20.23
C SER A 303 14.56 -21.03 -20.77
N SER A 304 14.15 -19.85 -20.33
CA SER A 304 14.92 -18.63 -20.51
C SER A 304 16.03 -18.66 -19.47
N SER A 305 17.15 -19.28 -19.83
CA SER A 305 18.42 -19.21 -19.10
C SER A 305 19.05 -17.82 -19.24
N VAL A 306 18.27 -16.77 -19.03
CA VAL A 306 18.81 -15.43 -18.90
C VAL A 306 19.43 -15.40 -17.51
N THR A 307 20.75 -15.37 -17.43
CA THR A 307 21.47 -14.97 -16.23
C THR A 307 21.03 -13.55 -15.90
N LEU A 308 19.92 -13.41 -15.16
CA LEU A 308 19.46 -12.13 -14.66
C LEU A 308 20.56 -11.59 -13.76
N GLN A 309 21.06 -10.41 -14.10
CA GLN A 309 21.89 -9.63 -13.19
C GLN A 309 21.11 -9.47 -11.88
N LYS A 310 21.68 -9.96 -10.78
CA LYS A 310 21.07 -9.86 -9.46
C LYS A 310 21.20 -8.43 -8.98
N SER A 311 20.09 -7.72 -8.94
CA SER A 311 19.96 -6.44 -8.24
C SER A 311 20.16 -6.67 -6.74
N SER A 312 21.01 -5.86 -6.11
CA SER A 312 21.30 -6.00 -4.69
C SER A 312 20.09 -5.63 -3.85
N ILE A 313 19.45 -4.51 -4.17
CA ILE A 313 18.29 -3.97 -3.46
C ILE A 313 17.23 -3.53 -4.46
N CYS A 314 16.01 -4.00 -4.22
CA CYS A 314 14.82 -3.53 -4.89
C CYS A 314 13.91 -2.81 -3.89
N ALA A 315 13.04 -1.94 -4.40
CA ALA A 315 11.97 -1.35 -3.63
C ALA A 315 10.62 -1.69 -4.25
N CYS A 316 9.63 -1.97 -3.42
CA CYS A 316 8.25 -2.13 -3.85
C CYS A 316 7.32 -1.17 -3.11
N THR A 317 6.38 -0.61 -3.83
CA THR A 317 5.35 0.30 -3.30
C THR A 317 4.01 0.02 -3.95
N MET A 318 2.92 0.40 -3.27
CA MET A 318 1.56 0.36 -3.81
C MET A 318 0.96 1.75 -3.65
N GLY A 319 0.20 2.22 -4.65
CA GLY A 319 -0.43 3.51 -4.54
C GLY A 319 -1.46 3.81 -5.62
N ARG A 320 -2.34 4.76 -5.31
CA ARG A 320 -3.28 5.37 -6.26
C ARG A 320 -2.92 6.84 -6.42
N ASN A 321 -2.85 7.30 -7.67
CA ASN A 321 -2.54 8.69 -8.03
C ASN A 321 -1.22 9.21 -7.43
N ILE A 322 -0.17 8.38 -7.52
CA ILE A 322 1.15 8.66 -6.94
C ILE A 322 2.14 9.28 -7.92
N SER A 323 1.71 9.64 -9.14
CA SER A 323 2.59 10.18 -10.19
C SER A 323 3.38 11.40 -9.72
N LYS A 324 2.75 12.25 -8.91
CA LYS A 324 3.36 13.46 -8.33
C LYS A 324 4.54 13.18 -7.38
N PHE A 325 4.61 11.99 -6.80
CA PHE A 325 5.67 11.59 -5.87
C PHE A 325 6.71 10.69 -6.55
N LEU A 326 6.26 9.84 -7.47
CA LEU A 326 7.01 8.70 -7.97
C LEU A 326 8.38 9.10 -8.52
N ARG A 327 8.43 10.13 -9.38
CA ARG A 327 9.69 10.53 -10.02
C ARG A 327 10.78 10.91 -9.03
N LYS A 328 10.45 11.71 -8.01
CA LYS A 328 11.40 12.14 -6.98
C LYS A 328 11.81 10.98 -6.08
N TRP A 329 10.84 10.17 -5.70
CA TRP A 329 11.06 8.99 -4.89
C TRP A 329 11.97 7.99 -5.60
N ALA A 330 11.71 7.68 -6.87
CA ALA A 330 12.52 6.76 -7.67
C ALA A 330 13.93 7.33 -7.94
N LEU A 331 14.04 8.61 -8.31
CA LEU A 331 15.35 9.25 -8.54
C LEU A 331 16.22 9.26 -7.28
N TYR A 332 15.64 9.61 -6.14
CA TYR A 332 16.35 9.60 -4.86
C TYR A 332 16.84 8.19 -4.50
N HIS A 333 15.93 7.19 -4.52
CA HIS A 333 16.27 5.83 -4.13
C HIS A 333 17.25 5.16 -5.10
N SER A 334 17.16 5.46 -6.40
CA SER A 334 18.13 5.02 -7.40
C SER A 334 19.54 5.56 -7.12
N ALA A 335 19.62 6.83 -6.70
CA ALA A 335 20.88 7.50 -6.45
C ALA A 335 21.61 6.96 -5.20
N ILE A 336 20.90 6.35 -4.27
CA ILE A 336 21.47 5.77 -3.04
C ILE A 336 21.71 4.26 -3.10
N GLY A 337 21.29 3.57 -4.17
CA GLY A 337 21.58 2.14 -4.39
C GLY A 337 20.38 1.21 -4.57
N VAL A 338 19.16 1.72 -4.79
CA VAL A 338 18.04 0.87 -5.22
C VAL A 338 18.13 0.65 -6.73
N ASP A 339 18.20 -0.61 -7.15
CA ASP A 339 18.44 -0.99 -8.55
C ASP A 339 17.14 -1.16 -9.35
N LYS A 340 16.04 -1.52 -8.69
CA LYS A 340 14.77 -1.86 -9.33
C LYS A 340 13.56 -1.51 -8.46
N PHE A 341 12.48 -1.12 -9.13
CA PHE A 341 11.22 -0.72 -8.51
C PHE A 341 10.07 -1.61 -8.96
N PHE A 342 9.24 -2.04 -8.01
CA PHE A 342 7.96 -2.71 -8.25
C PHE A 342 6.84 -1.79 -7.79
N ILE A 343 5.96 -1.40 -8.69
CA ILE A 343 4.91 -0.43 -8.41
C ILE A 343 3.58 -1.12 -8.64
N TYR A 344 2.83 -1.34 -7.58
CA TYR A 344 1.48 -1.89 -7.61
C TYR A 344 0.50 -0.72 -7.73
N ASP A 345 -0.01 -0.50 -8.94
CA ASP A 345 -1.01 0.53 -9.19
C ASP A 345 -2.38 0.09 -8.64
N ASN A 346 -2.94 0.89 -7.73
CA ASN A 346 -4.27 0.68 -7.18
C ASN A 346 -5.31 1.53 -7.93
N GLY A 347 -5.41 1.31 -9.24
CA GLY A 347 -6.39 1.97 -10.11
C GLY A 347 -6.19 3.47 -10.24
N SER A 348 -4.95 3.91 -10.48
CA SER A 348 -4.64 5.32 -10.72
C SER A 348 -5.37 5.87 -11.94
N GLU A 349 -5.69 7.15 -11.86
CA GLU A 349 -6.31 7.97 -12.89
C GLU A 349 -5.36 9.07 -13.38
N ASP A 350 -4.19 9.21 -12.74
CA ASP A 350 -3.10 10.06 -13.22
C ASP A 350 -2.18 9.29 -14.19
N ASN A 351 -1.16 9.97 -14.73
CA ASN A 351 -0.25 9.39 -15.73
C ASN A 351 0.80 8.42 -15.12
N LEU A 352 0.37 7.55 -14.19
CA LEU A 352 1.28 6.65 -13.49
C LEU A 352 1.88 5.63 -14.46
N ALA A 353 1.05 4.99 -15.29
CA ALA A 353 1.50 4.01 -16.27
C ALA A 353 2.59 4.56 -17.21
N GLY A 354 2.41 5.79 -17.71
CA GLY A 354 3.39 6.45 -18.56
C GLY A 354 4.73 6.73 -17.85
N LEU A 355 4.70 7.05 -16.55
CA LEU A 355 5.91 7.22 -15.73
C LEU A 355 6.59 5.88 -15.42
N VAL A 356 5.83 4.83 -15.11
CA VAL A 356 6.37 3.50 -14.81
C VAL A 356 7.06 2.90 -16.03
N ALA A 357 6.53 3.11 -17.24
CA ALA A 357 7.15 2.66 -18.48
C ALA A 357 8.57 3.21 -18.68
N GLN A 358 8.90 4.37 -18.08
CA GLN A 358 10.23 4.98 -18.13
C GLN A 358 11.20 4.41 -17.07
N LEU A 359 10.72 3.56 -16.15
CA LEU A 359 11.48 3.01 -15.01
C LEU A 359 11.80 1.50 -15.17
N ILE A 360 11.52 0.90 -16.33
CA ILE A 360 11.64 -0.55 -16.54
C ILE A 360 13.11 -1.01 -16.46
N SER A 361 13.36 -1.97 -15.58
CA SER A 361 14.66 -2.62 -15.39
C SER A 361 14.48 -4.15 -15.26
N ALA A 362 15.29 -4.93 -15.98
CA ALA A 362 15.32 -6.39 -15.87
C ALA A 362 16.32 -6.82 -14.78
N GLY A 363 15.97 -7.79 -13.94
CA GLY A 363 16.80 -8.17 -12.78
C GLY A 363 16.01 -8.89 -11.68
N SER A 364 16.65 -9.83 -10.99
CA SER A 364 16.10 -10.51 -9.81
C SER A 364 16.65 -9.84 -8.55
N CYS A 365 15.84 -9.72 -7.50
CA CYS A 365 16.22 -8.99 -6.28
C CYS A 365 16.84 -9.92 -5.23
N GLN A 366 17.94 -9.49 -4.61
CA GLN A 366 18.41 -10.15 -3.38
C GLN A 366 17.64 -9.64 -2.16
N TRP A 367 17.58 -8.31 -2.00
CA TRP A 367 16.83 -7.63 -0.94
C TRP A 367 15.62 -6.88 -1.51
N MET A 368 14.53 -6.85 -0.75
CA MET A 368 13.33 -6.09 -1.05
C MET A 368 13.00 -5.13 0.09
N ALA A 369 12.88 -3.85 -0.23
CA ALA A 369 12.34 -2.82 0.65
C ALA A 369 10.86 -2.61 0.35
N VAL A 370 9.98 -2.95 1.29
CA VAL A 370 8.53 -2.66 1.18
C VAL A 370 8.26 -1.31 1.83
N MET A 371 8.03 -0.28 1.04
CA MET A 371 7.87 1.09 1.55
C MET A 371 6.90 1.94 0.72
N ASP A 372 6.31 2.94 1.36
CA ASP A 372 5.33 3.83 0.74
C ASP A 372 6.04 4.94 -0.07
N VAL A 373 5.38 5.51 -1.07
CA VAL A 373 5.98 6.53 -1.95
C VAL A 373 6.33 7.85 -1.23
N ASP A 374 5.83 8.02 0.00
CA ASP A 374 6.13 9.11 0.92
C ASP A 374 7.11 8.70 2.03
N GLU A 375 7.84 7.60 1.85
CA GLU A 375 8.87 7.09 2.75
C GLU A 375 10.24 7.12 2.08
N PHE A 376 11.24 7.63 2.80
CA PHE A 376 12.60 7.83 2.29
C PHE A 376 13.62 7.18 3.21
N ILE A 377 14.40 6.23 2.67
CA ILE A 377 15.55 5.66 3.38
C ILE A 377 16.62 6.74 3.50
N PHE A 378 17.10 6.98 4.73
CA PHE A 378 18.03 8.07 5.02
C PHE A 378 19.04 7.68 6.11
N SER A 379 20.27 8.19 6.00
CA SER A 379 21.27 8.12 7.07
C SER A 379 21.83 9.50 7.42
N THR A 380 21.99 9.78 8.71
CA THR A 380 22.67 10.99 9.19
C THR A 380 24.15 11.05 8.81
N ASN A 381 24.75 9.92 8.43
CA ASN A 381 26.14 9.89 7.96
C ASN A 381 26.30 10.54 6.57
N TRP A 382 25.19 10.75 5.84
CA TRP A 382 25.23 11.32 4.49
C TRP A 382 25.25 12.86 4.48
N ILE A 383 25.10 13.52 5.64
CA ILE A 383 24.94 14.98 5.75
C ILE A 383 26.07 15.77 5.10
N GLY A 384 27.30 15.26 5.14
CA GLY A 384 28.48 15.90 4.57
C GLY A 384 28.75 15.59 3.10
N LEU A 385 27.94 14.75 2.45
CA LEU A 385 28.19 14.34 1.08
C LEU A 385 27.71 15.39 0.07
N GLU A 386 28.58 15.74 -0.88
CA GLU A 386 28.26 16.67 -1.96
C GLU A 386 27.39 16.04 -3.05
N LYS A 387 27.54 14.73 -3.28
CA LYS A 387 26.79 13.97 -4.28
C LYS A 387 26.35 12.62 -3.70
N PRO A 388 25.23 12.04 -4.19
CA PRO A 388 24.83 10.69 -3.81
C PRO A 388 25.75 9.64 -4.45
N SER A 389 25.72 8.42 -3.91
CA SER A 389 26.43 7.25 -4.46
C SER A 389 25.54 6.01 -4.37
N LYS A 390 25.62 5.13 -5.37
CA LYS A 390 24.92 3.85 -5.36
C LYS A 390 25.37 2.91 -4.23
N SER A 391 26.55 3.14 -3.65
CA SER A 391 27.07 2.36 -2.53
C SER A 391 26.50 2.79 -1.16
N LEU A 392 25.65 3.81 -1.08
CA LEU A 392 25.19 4.35 0.21
C LEU A 392 24.33 3.38 1.02
N LEU A 393 23.67 2.42 0.37
CA LEU A 393 22.92 1.36 1.05
C LEU A 393 23.76 0.11 1.35
N GLU A 394 24.97 -0.03 0.81
CA GLU A 394 25.82 -1.21 1.07
C GLU A 394 26.05 -1.45 2.57
N PRO A 395 26.35 -0.45 3.43
CA PRO A 395 26.53 -0.68 4.86
C PRO A 395 25.27 -1.16 5.57
N VAL A 396 24.08 -0.95 5.00
CA VAL A 396 22.81 -1.42 5.56
C VAL A 396 22.67 -2.93 5.34
N ILE A 397 23.04 -3.42 4.15
CA ILE A 397 22.87 -4.81 3.73
C ILE A 397 24.13 -5.68 3.84
N SER A 398 25.28 -5.09 4.21
CA SER A 398 26.54 -5.80 4.50
C SER A 398 26.45 -6.50 5.84
N VAL A 399 25.62 -7.54 5.89
CA VAL A 399 25.26 -8.30 7.07
C VAL A 399 25.59 -9.78 6.86
N ASP A 400 25.72 -10.52 7.96
CA ASP A 400 25.91 -11.97 7.95
C ASP A 400 24.81 -12.68 7.13
N ASP A 401 25.15 -13.81 6.49
CA ASP A 401 24.22 -14.53 5.63
C ASP A 401 23.02 -15.13 6.38
N SER A 402 23.11 -15.34 7.69
CA SER A 402 21.96 -15.72 8.53
C SER A 402 20.95 -14.57 8.71
N VAL A 403 21.26 -13.34 8.29
CA VAL A 403 20.33 -12.21 8.39
C VAL A 403 19.40 -12.20 7.18
N GLY A 404 18.13 -12.52 7.44
CA GLY A 404 17.06 -12.50 6.45
C GLY A 404 16.26 -11.21 6.42
N GLN A 405 16.35 -10.38 7.47
CA GLN A 405 15.55 -9.16 7.57
C GLN A 405 16.22 -8.08 8.43
N ILE A 406 16.12 -6.83 7.97
CA ILE A 406 16.71 -5.66 8.62
C ILE A 406 15.62 -4.64 8.89
N TYR A 407 15.42 -4.27 10.15
CA TYR A 407 14.46 -3.25 10.58
C TYR A 407 15.08 -1.85 10.59
N LEU A 408 14.37 -0.90 9.98
CA LEU A 408 14.72 0.50 9.92
C LEU A 408 13.72 1.29 10.76
N PRO A 409 14.17 2.04 11.79
CA PRO A 409 13.27 2.87 12.57
C PRO A 409 12.62 3.94 11.68
N CYS A 410 11.32 4.16 11.87
CA CYS A 410 10.52 5.07 11.05
C CYS A 410 10.13 6.32 11.85
N TYR A 411 10.57 7.48 11.36
CA TYR A 411 10.30 8.80 11.93
C TYR A 411 9.20 9.48 11.13
N ASP A 412 8.08 9.79 11.80
CA ASP A 412 6.92 10.42 11.19
C ASP A 412 7.10 11.94 11.09
N PHE A 413 7.08 12.46 9.87
CA PHE A 413 7.18 13.87 9.51
C PHE A 413 5.79 14.49 9.28
N ALA A 414 5.72 15.80 9.52
CA ALA A 414 4.53 16.63 9.41
C ALA A 414 4.81 17.95 8.67
N VAL A 415 3.75 18.58 8.18
CA VAL A 415 3.80 19.92 7.58
C VAL A 415 4.36 20.92 8.61
N VAL A 416 5.14 21.90 8.15
CA VAL A 416 5.54 23.04 8.98
C VAL A 416 4.69 24.25 8.63
N GLY A 417 3.81 24.65 9.55
CA GLY A 417 2.95 25.83 9.43
C GLY A 417 3.40 27.08 10.18
N ILE A 418 4.65 27.21 10.65
CA ILE A 418 5.08 28.40 11.42
C ILE A 418 6.49 28.88 11.05
N SER A 419 6.60 30.15 10.65
CA SER A 419 7.76 30.95 11.03
C SER A 419 7.29 32.06 11.96
N ASN A 420 8.04 32.36 13.02
CA ASN A 420 7.87 33.52 13.92
C ASN A 420 8.04 34.89 13.19
N ARG A 421 7.86 34.94 11.87
CA ARG A 421 8.00 36.11 11.01
C ARG A 421 6.95 36.17 9.89
N GLY A 422 5.73 35.65 10.12
CA GLY A 422 4.58 35.93 9.25
C GLY A 422 4.60 35.28 7.87
N ARG A 423 4.83 33.97 7.77
CA ARG A 423 4.59 33.20 6.53
C ARG A 423 3.64 32.01 6.75
N ARG A 424 2.84 31.80 5.70
CA ARG A 424 1.51 31.16 5.60
C ARG A 424 1.43 29.70 6.06
N ILE A 425 0.24 29.35 6.57
CA ILE A 425 -0.21 27.98 6.81
C ILE A 425 -0.26 27.25 5.46
N CYS A 426 0.38 26.09 5.40
CA CYS A 426 0.42 25.23 4.23
C CYS A 426 -0.84 24.35 4.17
N SER A 427 -1.73 24.59 3.20
CA SER A 427 -2.97 23.83 3.01
C SER A 427 -2.91 22.82 1.85
N ALA A 428 -1.78 22.75 1.12
CA ALA A 428 -1.62 21.92 -0.06
C ALA A 428 -0.25 21.23 -0.14
N HIS A 429 -0.17 20.18 -0.95
CA HIS A 429 1.08 19.49 -1.25
C HIS A 429 2.14 20.46 -1.82
N PRO A 430 3.40 20.41 -1.35
CA PRO A 430 4.48 21.26 -1.87
C PRO A 430 4.77 20.94 -3.35
N PRO A 431 4.71 21.91 -4.27
CA PRO A 431 5.12 21.68 -5.66
C PRO A 431 6.54 21.08 -5.78
N GLU A 432 7.42 21.47 -4.87
CA GLU A 432 8.81 21.01 -4.77
C GLU A 432 8.93 19.58 -4.19
N GLY A 433 7.84 18.93 -3.80
CA GLY A 433 7.80 17.54 -3.32
C GLY A 433 7.83 17.39 -1.81
N VAL A 434 7.57 16.17 -1.32
CA VAL A 434 7.44 15.87 0.11
C VAL A 434 8.71 16.16 0.91
N CYS A 435 9.90 15.92 0.35
CA CYS A 435 11.13 16.27 1.08
C CYS A 435 11.31 17.78 1.27
N GLN A 436 10.59 18.62 0.51
CA GLN A 436 10.81 20.07 0.49
C GLN A 436 9.85 20.86 1.37
N GLY A 437 8.67 20.34 1.70
CA GLY A 437 7.70 21.04 2.54
C GLY A 437 7.52 20.50 3.96
N TYR A 438 8.09 19.34 4.26
CA TYR A 438 7.85 18.63 5.51
C TYR A 438 9.15 18.54 6.32
N THR A 439 9.32 19.45 7.27
CA THR A 439 10.58 19.64 8.02
C THR A 439 10.38 19.62 9.54
N CYS A 440 9.21 19.15 9.99
CA CYS A 440 8.92 18.86 11.38
C CYS A 440 8.65 17.37 11.52
N ARG A 441 9.02 16.79 12.66
CA ARG A 441 8.72 15.40 12.97
C ARG A 441 8.45 15.20 14.45
N LEU A 442 7.87 14.05 14.77
CA LEU A 442 7.86 13.51 16.13
C LEU A 442 9.27 13.16 16.58
N LYS A 443 9.55 13.31 17.89
CA LYS A 443 10.88 13.08 18.46
C LYS A 443 11.31 11.62 18.37
N ASN A 444 10.40 10.71 18.70
CA ASN A 444 10.63 9.28 18.77
C ASN A 444 10.03 8.55 17.55
N PRO A 445 10.69 7.50 17.04
CA PRO A 445 10.12 6.68 15.97
C PRO A 445 8.85 5.98 16.46
N GLN A 446 7.83 5.93 15.62
CA GLN A 446 6.56 5.30 15.96
C GLN A 446 6.46 3.87 15.43
N ARG A 447 7.21 3.57 14.36
CA ARG A 447 7.14 2.31 13.58
C ARG A 447 8.52 1.91 13.05
N HIS A 448 8.53 0.89 12.21
CA HIS A 448 9.66 0.50 11.38
C HIS A 448 9.18 0.12 9.97
N LYS A 449 10.12 0.07 9.03
CA LYS A 449 10.01 -0.70 7.78
C LYS A 449 11.11 -1.76 7.76
N SER A 450 11.03 -2.71 6.86
CA SER A 450 12.07 -3.73 6.72
C SER A 450 12.62 -3.82 5.30
N LEU A 451 13.91 -4.17 5.22
CA LEU A 451 14.49 -4.82 4.06
C LEU A 451 14.48 -6.32 4.33
N VAL A 452 13.90 -7.10 3.43
CA VAL A 452 13.83 -8.56 3.54
C VAL A 452 14.62 -9.23 2.42
N ARG A 453 15.41 -10.24 2.76
CA ARG A 453 16.12 -11.07 1.80
C ARG A 453 15.15 -12.09 1.22
N LEU A 454 14.97 -12.10 -0.09
CA LEU A 454 13.88 -12.88 -0.72
C LEU A 454 14.01 -14.39 -0.47
N ASN A 455 15.24 -14.94 -0.43
CA ASN A 455 15.45 -16.37 -0.17
C ASN A 455 15.23 -16.76 1.30
N ALA A 456 15.13 -15.80 2.22
CA ALA A 456 14.92 -16.01 3.65
C ALA A 456 13.44 -16.06 4.04
N VAL A 457 12.54 -15.57 3.17
CA VAL A 457 11.09 -15.56 3.43
C VAL A 457 10.58 -16.99 3.57
N GLU A 458 9.78 -17.22 4.61
CA GLU A 458 9.19 -18.51 4.89
C GLU A 458 8.13 -18.89 3.82
N PRO A 459 8.05 -20.16 3.38
CA PRO A 459 7.22 -20.55 2.24
C PRO A 459 5.71 -20.29 2.38
N SER A 460 5.18 -20.07 3.59
CA SER A 460 3.78 -19.70 3.84
C SER A 460 3.51 -18.22 3.57
N LEU A 461 4.54 -17.39 3.34
CA LEU A 461 4.44 -15.94 3.14
C LEU A 461 3.74 -15.19 4.28
N MET A 462 3.70 -15.79 5.48
CA MET A 462 3.13 -15.14 6.65
C MET A 462 3.84 -13.81 6.88
N ASN A 463 3.07 -12.75 7.04
CA ASN A 463 3.59 -11.41 7.27
C ASN A 463 2.71 -10.63 8.26
N VAL A 464 3.30 -9.58 8.82
CA VAL A 464 2.63 -8.60 9.68
C VAL A 464 3.09 -7.21 9.27
N VAL A 465 2.27 -6.53 8.46
CA VAL A 465 2.34 -5.13 7.97
C VAL A 465 3.68 -4.71 7.31
N HIS A 466 4.80 -4.82 8.01
CA HIS A 466 6.12 -4.34 7.62
C HIS A 466 7.20 -5.42 7.64
N HIS A 467 6.88 -6.68 7.94
CA HIS A 467 7.86 -7.75 7.99
C HIS A 467 7.26 -9.14 7.71
N PHE A 468 8.12 -10.06 7.30
CA PHE A 468 7.78 -11.44 6.97
C PHE A 468 8.26 -12.40 8.04
N LYS A 469 7.57 -13.52 8.17
CA LYS A 469 8.10 -14.71 8.82
C LYS A 469 9.27 -15.22 7.99
N LEU A 470 10.36 -15.55 8.66
CA LEU A 470 11.57 -16.07 8.03
C LEU A 470 11.66 -17.59 8.20
N LYS A 471 12.41 -18.24 7.31
CA LYS A 471 12.82 -19.64 7.47
C LYS A 471 13.63 -19.81 8.76
N PRO A 472 13.63 -20.99 9.40
CA PRO A 472 14.22 -21.19 10.73
C PRO A 472 15.68 -20.75 10.89
N ASP A 473 16.49 -20.86 9.83
CA ASP A 473 17.93 -20.53 9.88
C ASP A 473 18.22 -19.02 9.73
N PHE A 474 17.19 -18.20 9.51
CA PHE A 474 17.34 -16.77 9.31
C PHE A 474 16.83 -15.96 10.51
N LYS A 475 17.56 -14.90 10.84
CA LYS A 475 17.22 -13.94 11.90
C LYS A 475 16.93 -12.55 11.37
N SER A 476 16.20 -11.78 12.18
CA SER A 476 15.95 -10.35 11.97
C SER A 476 16.88 -9.51 12.84
N ILE A 477 17.34 -8.36 12.34
CA ILE A 477 18.15 -7.41 13.12
C ILE A 477 17.63 -5.98 12.98
N TRP A 478 17.98 -5.12 13.93
CA TRP A 478 17.79 -3.67 13.82
C TRP A 478 19.08 -3.02 13.31
N THR A 479 18.97 -2.07 12.38
CA THR A 479 20.13 -1.29 11.91
C THR A 479 20.18 0.09 12.55
N ALA A 480 21.40 0.55 12.86
CA ALA A 480 21.68 1.94 13.22
C ALA A 480 22.19 2.77 12.03
N PHE A 481 22.45 2.13 10.87
CA PHE A 481 23.05 2.78 9.71
C PHE A 481 22.07 3.63 8.92
N ALA A 482 20.78 3.27 8.93
CA ALA A 482 19.74 3.97 8.19
C ALA A 482 18.40 3.98 8.94
N ARG A 483 17.53 4.91 8.57
CA ARG A 483 16.18 5.08 9.07
C ARG A 483 15.22 5.38 7.92
N ILE A 484 13.92 5.27 8.17
CA ILE A 484 12.88 5.79 7.28
C ILE A 484 12.44 7.16 7.79
N ASN A 485 12.45 8.16 6.90
CA ASN A 485 11.69 9.39 7.09
C ASN A 485 10.35 9.22 6.38
N HIS A 486 9.25 9.16 7.13
CA HIS A 486 7.91 8.92 6.62
C HIS A 486 7.08 10.20 6.68
N TYR A 487 6.69 10.73 5.52
CA TYR A 487 5.93 11.97 5.42
C TYR A 487 4.44 11.75 5.64
N LYS A 488 4.12 11.26 6.85
CA LYS A 488 2.80 10.76 7.29
C LYS A 488 1.74 11.85 7.41
N TYR A 489 2.05 12.94 8.11
CA TYR A 489 1.09 13.98 8.45
C TYR A 489 1.09 15.05 7.36
N GLN A 490 0.49 14.68 6.23
CA GLN A 490 0.42 15.49 5.01
C GLN A 490 -0.49 16.72 5.17
N ALA A 491 -0.46 17.65 4.20
CA ALA A 491 -1.47 18.69 4.10
C ALA A 491 -2.87 18.06 4.16
N TRP A 492 -3.82 18.69 4.86
CA TRP A 492 -5.10 18.04 5.19
C TRP A 492 -5.85 17.49 3.97
N SER A 493 -5.88 18.25 2.87
CA SER A 493 -6.49 17.84 1.59
C SER A 493 -5.94 16.52 1.06
N GLU A 494 -4.63 16.26 1.23
CA GLU A 494 -3.97 15.01 0.83
C GLU A 494 -4.20 13.90 1.87
N PHE A 495 -4.06 14.25 3.14
CA PHE A 495 -4.22 13.32 4.24
C PHE A 495 -5.64 12.73 4.26
N LYS A 496 -6.68 13.57 4.10
CA LYS A 496 -8.09 13.17 4.10
C LYS A 496 -8.40 12.13 3.02
N ILE A 497 -7.83 12.27 1.83
CA ILE A 497 -8.03 11.32 0.73
C ILE A 497 -7.44 9.96 1.11
N LYS A 498 -6.19 9.93 1.59
CA LYS A 498 -5.52 8.71 2.06
C LYS A 498 -6.25 8.08 3.25
N PHE A 499 -6.74 8.90 4.18
CA PHE A 499 -7.46 8.47 5.37
C PHE A 499 -8.78 7.77 5.01
N LYS A 500 -9.60 8.38 4.14
CA LYS A 500 -10.89 7.82 3.71
C LYS A 500 -10.80 6.53 2.94
N ARG A 501 -9.73 6.35 2.17
CA ARG A 501 -9.48 5.18 1.33
C ARG A 501 -8.58 4.15 2.00
N ARG A 502 -8.22 4.35 3.27
CA ARG A 502 -7.38 3.41 4.00
C ARG A 502 -8.16 2.12 4.23
N VAL A 503 -7.65 1.05 3.63
CA VAL A 503 -8.10 -0.31 3.86
C VAL A 503 -6.85 -1.12 4.19
N SER A 504 -6.89 -1.89 5.29
CA SER A 504 -5.78 -2.74 5.70
C SER A 504 -6.33 -4.06 6.23
N ALA A 505 -5.65 -5.16 5.91
CA ALA A 505 -5.93 -6.45 6.53
C ALA A 505 -5.63 -6.48 8.04
N TYR A 506 -4.90 -5.47 8.55
CA TYR A 506 -4.39 -5.43 9.93
C TYR A 506 -4.91 -4.26 10.76
N VAL A 507 -5.63 -3.31 10.14
CA VAL A 507 -6.11 -2.10 10.80
C VAL A 507 -7.60 -1.98 10.56
N ALA A 508 -8.35 -1.72 11.63
CA ALA A 508 -9.78 -1.45 11.56
C ALA A 508 -10.09 -0.32 10.58
N ASP A 509 -11.28 -0.36 9.97
CA ASP A 509 -11.74 0.71 9.10
C ASP A 509 -11.71 2.05 9.85
N TRP A 510 -11.46 3.14 9.13
CA TRP A 510 -11.35 4.45 9.75
C TRP A 510 -12.66 4.90 10.39
N LYS A 511 -13.81 4.39 9.92
CA LYS A 511 -15.14 4.62 10.52
C LYS A 511 -15.39 3.77 11.76
N ASP A 512 -14.65 2.68 11.95
CA ASP A 512 -14.81 1.83 13.11
C ASP A 512 -14.14 2.49 14.33
N PRO A 513 -14.83 2.63 15.48
CA PRO A 513 -14.28 3.26 16.68
C PRO A 513 -13.37 2.31 17.49
N ILE A 514 -12.72 1.34 16.84
CA ILE A 514 -11.89 0.32 17.48
C ILE A 514 -10.42 0.69 17.41
N ASN A 515 -9.66 0.44 18.49
CA ASN A 515 -8.22 0.70 18.58
C ASN A 515 -7.85 2.16 18.25
N LEU A 516 -8.62 3.12 18.77
CA LEU A 516 -8.42 4.56 18.53
C LEU A 516 -7.03 5.04 18.96
N ASP A 517 -6.44 4.42 19.99
CA ASP A 517 -5.10 4.73 20.49
C ASP A 517 -3.97 4.02 19.73
N SER A 518 -4.28 3.25 18.69
CA SER A 518 -3.25 2.59 17.88
C SER A 518 -2.35 3.61 17.19
N LYS A 519 -1.04 3.31 17.14
CA LYS A 519 -0.06 4.05 16.32
C LYS A 519 -0.34 3.97 14.81
N ASP A 520 -1.27 3.10 14.38
CA ASP A 520 -1.80 3.06 13.01
C ASP A 520 -2.68 4.28 12.72
N ARG A 521 -3.38 4.81 13.73
CA ARG A 521 -4.28 5.95 13.57
C ARG A 521 -3.54 7.27 13.69
N ALA A 522 -4.14 8.33 13.14
CA ALA A 522 -3.69 9.69 13.42
C ALA A 522 -4.16 10.07 14.83
N PRO A 523 -3.24 10.35 15.77
CA PRO A 523 -3.61 10.65 17.15
C PRO A 523 -4.59 11.83 17.21
N GLY A 524 -5.72 11.64 17.90
CA GLY A 524 -6.72 12.69 18.08
C GLY A 524 -7.60 13.01 16.87
N LEU A 525 -7.55 12.23 15.78
CA LEU A 525 -8.50 12.34 14.66
C LEU A 525 -9.73 11.43 14.84
N GLY A 526 -9.55 10.26 15.46
CA GLY A 526 -10.62 9.31 15.73
C GLY A 526 -11.21 8.70 14.44
N VAL A 527 -12.52 8.91 14.24
CA VAL A 527 -13.31 8.43 13.09
C VAL A 527 -13.87 9.59 12.24
N ASP A 528 -13.47 10.82 12.52
CA ASP A 528 -13.97 12.03 11.84
C ASP A 528 -13.11 12.34 10.59
N ASP A 529 -13.76 12.73 9.50
CA ASP A 529 -13.12 13.18 8.26
C ASP A 529 -13.06 14.71 8.15
N THR A 530 -13.29 15.44 9.24
CA THR A 530 -13.19 16.90 9.35
C THR A 530 -11.76 17.31 9.73
N GLU A 531 -11.27 18.43 9.19
CA GLU A 531 -9.93 18.94 9.51
C GLU A 531 -9.85 19.26 11.00
N PRO A 532 -8.94 18.63 11.76
CA PRO A 532 -8.79 18.97 13.17
C PRO A 532 -8.24 20.38 13.34
N ASP A 533 -8.71 21.08 14.36
CA ASP A 533 -8.18 22.39 14.73
C ASP A 533 -6.66 22.37 14.86
N GLY A 534 -6.01 23.28 14.15
CA GLY A 534 -4.56 23.42 14.15
C GLY A 534 -3.79 22.27 13.51
N TRP A 535 -4.40 21.47 12.62
CA TRP A 535 -3.73 20.34 11.94
C TRP A 535 -2.34 20.69 11.39
N ALA A 536 -2.20 21.84 10.74
CA ALA A 536 -0.94 22.31 10.15
C ALA A 536 0.16 22.68 11.17
N GLN A 537 -0.18 22.74 12.46
CA GLN A 537 0.74 23.00 13.57
C GLN A 537 0.96 21.75 14.45
N LYS A 538 0.19 20.68 14.24
CA LYS A 538 0.35 19.42 14.99
C LYS A 538 1.60 18.66 14.58
N TYR A 539 2.04 17.77 15.46
CA TYR A 539 3.12 16.79 15.22
C TYR A 539 4.51 17.40 14.90
N CYS A 540 4.78 18.64 15.33
CA CYS A 540 6.11 19.25 15.25
C CYS A 540 6.79 19.29 16.62
N GLU A 541 7.48 18.21 17.00
CA GLU A 541 8.29 18.16 18.23
C GLU A 541 9.76 18.51 17.96
N VAL A 542 10.27 18.13 16.78
CA VAL A 542 11.64 18.38 16.34
C VAL A 542 11.62 18.97 14.94
N LYS A 543 12.29 20.11 14.77
CA LYS A 543 12.61 20.65 13.45
C LYS A 543 13.77 19.86 12.84
N ASP A 544 13.52 19.18 11.74
CA ASP A 544 14.47 18.33 11.03
C ASP A 544 14.40 18.66 9.52
N ASN A 545 15.35 19.46 9.04
CA ASN A 545 15.47 19.86 7.64
C ASN A 545 16.61 19.12 6.93
N ILE A 546 17.14 18.04 7.52
CA ILE A 546 18.37 17.42 7.05
C ILE A 546 18.19 16.81 5.66
N LEU A 547 17.16 15.97 5.48
CA LEU A 547 16.89 15.35 4.18
C LEU A 547 16.48 16.39 3.13
N GLN A 548 15.77 17.45 3.52
CA GLN A 548 15.45 18.58 2.64
C GLN A 548 16.72 19.22 2.07
N LEU A 549 17.66 19.59 2.95
CA LEU A 549 18.91 20.25 2.56
C LEU A 549 19.80 19.32 1.75
N LEU A 550 19.88 18.05 2.13
CA LEU A 550 20.67 17.04 1.42
C LEU A 550 20.16 16.85 0.00
N THR A 551 18.85 16.68 -0.17
CA THR A 551 18.23 16.50 -1.49
C THR A 551 18.34 17.76 -2.35
N ALA A 552 18.19 18.94 -1.76
CA ALA A 552 18.43 20.20 -2.48
C ALA A 552 19.88 20.34 -2.96
N ARG A 553 20.86 19.85 -2.19
CA ARG A 553 22.27 19.83 -2.60
C ARG A 553 22.53 18.84 -3.73
N TRP A 554 22.03 17.61 -3.59
CA TRP A 554 22.30 16.52 -4.54
C TRP A 554 21.64 16.73 -5.90
N PHE A 555 20.48 17.38 -5.94
CA PHE A 555 19.63 17.39 -7.13
C PHE A 555 18.95 18.73 -7.44
N GLY A 556 19.22 19.77 -6.64
CA GLY A 556 18.54 21.05 -6.72
C GLY A 556 17.18 21.09 -6.02
N VAL A 557 16.67 22.31 -5.79
CA VAL A 557 15.35 22.52 -5.16
C VAL A 557 14.25 21.99 -6.08
N GLY A 558 13.38 21.16 -5.53
CA GLY A 558 12.21 20.65 -6.26
C GLY A 558 12.51 19.61 -7.35
N PHE A 559 13.77 19.20 -7.53
CA PHE A 559 14.26 18.23 -8.53
C PHE A 559 13.72 18.48 -9.93
N GLY A 560 14.29 19.49 -10.61
CA GLY A 560 13.81 20.10 -11.86
C GLY A 560 13.31 19.15 -12.96
N ASN A 561 12.34 19.64 -13.73
CA ASN A 561 11.91 19.05 -14.99
C ASN A 561 13.09 18.93 -15.97
N PRO A 562 13.42 17.74 -16.53
CA PRO A 562 13.76 17.71 -17.93
C PRO A 562 12.47 18.13 -18.64
N HIS A 563 12.65 18.94 -19.66
CA HIS A 563 11.60 19.47 -20.50
C HIS A 563 10.51 18.46 -20.87
#